data_AF-A0A2A5ACL4-F1
#
_entry.id   AF-A0A2A5ACL4-F1
#
_cell.length_a   1.000
_cell.length_b   1.000
_cell.length_c   1.000
_cell.angle_alpha   90.00
_cell.angle_beta   90.00
_cell.angle_gamma   90.00
#
_symmetry.space_group_name_H-M   'P 1'
#
loop_
_entity.id
_entity.type
_entity.pdbx_description
1 polymer ?
#
loop_
_entity_poly.entity_id
_entity_poly.type
_entity_poly.pdbx_seq_one_letter_code
_entity_poly.pdbx_strand_id
1 'polypeptide(L)'
;MKSFFIIKTAETTMKIKNKIQLIFTLCLVYAFVRYSILGQIPLQKFPLFIMNKVWASTALFLFCFAFISPKKANKKVYGIICFCCSIIHIIFSQILLSPQNYNKFYFQDELTMSSQICLSFGLYAFICFIPSLFLNNNLSQNESFKTLCKKSSFVASFFLLIHSSIAFYPSWLKNDLWHGNLPPISLICFCILVIVVLIKLLQKNNPT
;
A
#
# COMPACT_ATOMS: atom_id res chain seq x y z
N MET A 1 34.86 19.75 -5.96
CA MET A 1 33.45 19.95 -5.49
C MET A 1 32.41 19.17 -6.31
N LYS A 2 32.42 19.18 -7.66
CA LYS A 2 31.42 18.45 -8.47
C LYS A 2 31.44 16.91 -8.26
N SER A 3 32.61 16.28 -8.15
CA SER A 3 32.70 14.82 -7.96
C SER A 3 32.13 14.36 -6.61
N PHE A 4 32.37 15.10 -5.53
CA PHE A 4 31.83 14.79 -4.20
C PHE A 4 30.30 14.84 -4.16
N PHE A 5 29.69 15.80 -4.90
CA PHE A 5 28.25 15.91 -4.99
C PHE A 5 27.62 14.74 -5.75
N ILE A 6 28.27 14.27 -6.83
CA ILE A 6 27.84 13.12 -7.64
C ILE A 6 27.90 11.82 -6.85
N ILE A 7 28.94 11.62 -6.03
CA ILE A 7 29.09 10.42 -5.20
C ILE A 7 27.96 10.36 -4.14
N LYS A 8 27.63 11.48 -3.51
CA LYS A 8 26.58 11.55 -2.46
C LYS A 8 25.16 11.32 -3.00
N THR A 9 24.88 11.75 -4.23
CA THR A 9 23.58 11.51 -4.90
C THR A 9 23.45 10.05 -5.35
N ALA A 10 24.52 9.45 -5.88
CA ALA A 10 24.54 8.04 -6.25
C ALA A 10 24.32 7.12 -5.03
N GLU A 11 25.01 7.39 -3.92
CA GLU A 11 24.90 6.63 -2.68
C GLU A 11 23.47 6.68 -2.09
N THR A 12 22.85 7.86 -2.11
CA THR A 12 21.46 8.04 -1.63
C THR A 12 20.46 7.28 -2.49
N THR A 13 20.66 7.29 -3.81
CA THR A 13 19.79 6.59 -4.78
C THR A 13 19.90 5.07 -4.60
N MET A 14 21.12 4.54 -4.42
CA MET A 14 21.33 3.13 -4.13
C MET A 14 20.65 2.70 -2.83
N LYS A 15 20.75 3.50 -1.75
CA LYS A 15 20.08 3.19 -0.48
C LYS A 15 18.56 3.12 -0.60
N ILE A 16 17.94 4.01 -1.39
CA ILE A 16 16.49 3.97 -1.60
C ILE A 16 16.10 2.74 -2.41
N LYS A 17 16.80 2.46 -3.52
CA LYS A 17 16.55 1.28 -4.35
C LYS A 17 16.61 -0.01 -3.54
N ASN A 18 17.68 -0.19 -2.75
CA ASN A 18 17.86 -1.39 -1.92
C ASN A 18 16.72 -1.56 -0.91
N LYS A 19 16.23 -0.47 -0.30
CA LYS A 19 15.07 -0.51 0.60
C LYS A 19 13.80 -0.96 -0.12
N ILE A 20 13.54 -0.45 -1.32
CA ILE A 20 12.35 -0.83 -2.09
C ILE A 20 12.41 -2.31 -2.48
N GLN A 21 13.57 -2.76 -2.96
CA GLN A 21 13.79 -4.17 -3.26
C GLN A 21 13.58 -5.04 -2.03
N LEU A 22 14.14 -4.65 -0.89
CA LEU A 22 13.97 -5.36 0.37
C LEU A 22 12.49 -5.46 0.77
N ILE A 23 11.72 -4.37 0.73
CA ILE A 23 10.29 -4.37 1.04
C ILE A 23 9.55 -5.36 0.14
N PHE A 24 9.77 -5.27 -1.18
CA PHE A 24 9.14 -6.16 -2.14
C PHE A 24 9.49 -7.63 -1.86
N THR A 25 10.77 -7.94 -1.65
CA THR A 25 11.23 -9.30 -1.33
C THR A 25 10.61 -9.82 -0.05
N LEU A 26 10.52 -9.01 1.02
CA LEU A 26 9.87 -9.41 2.26
C LEU A 26 8.38 -9.68 2.06
N CYS A 27 7.66 -8.81 1.35
CA CYS A 27 6.26 -9.03 1.00
C CYS A 27 6.06 -10.31 0.18
N LEU A 28 6.96 -10.58 -0.78
CA LEU A 28 6.93 -11.78 -1.62
C LEU A 28 7.17 -13.05 -0.80
N VAL A 29 8.25 -13.09 -0.01
CA VAL A 29 8.57 -14.24 0.85
C VAL A 29 7.43 -14.51 1.83
N TYR A 30 6.92 -13.47 2.49
CA TYR A 30 5.81 -13.61 3.42
C TYR A 30 4.55 -14.17 2.74
N ALA A 31 4.16 -13.59 1.60
CA ALA A 31 2.99 -14.04 0.87
C ALA A 31 3.17 -15.48 0.36
N PHE A 32 4.33 -15.80 -0.22
CA PHE A 32 4.59 -17.14 -0.74
C PHE A 32 4.55 -18.20 0.37
N VAL A 33 5.26 -17.98 1.48
CA VAL A 33 5.27 -18.90 2.62
C VAL A 33 3.87 -19.09 3.18
N ARG A 34 3.15 -17.99 3.45
CA ARG A 34 1.81 -18.06 4.05
C ARG A 34 0.76 -18.70 3.13
N TYR A 35 0.76 -18.34 1.85
CA TYR A 35 -0.31 -18.73 0.93
C TYR A 35 -0.02 -20.05 0.23
N SER A 36 1.20 -20.30 -0.25
CA SER A 36 1.55 -21.54 -0.96
C SER A 36 2.00 -22.65 -0.02
N ILE A 37 2.98 -22.39 0.84
CA ILE A 37 3.58 -23.44 1.67
C ILE A 37 2.62 -23.84 2.79
N LEU A 38 2.16 -22.86 3.57
CA LEU A 38 1.31 -23.09 4.73
C LEU A 38 -0.19 -23.13 4.37
N GLY A 39 -0.57 -22.42 3.31
CA GLY A 39 -1.98 -22.19 2.95
C GLY A 39 -2.54 -23.05 1.84
N GLN A 40 -1.74 -23.98 1.32
CA GLN A 40 -2.13 -24.96 0.30
C GLN A 40 -2.72 -24.33 -0.99
N ILE A 41 -2.47 -23.05 -1.26
CA ILE A 41 -2.89 -22.44 -2.53
C ILE A 41 -2.04 -23.03 -3.66
N PRO A 42 -2.66 -23.61 -4.71
CA PRO A 42 -1.92 -24.21 -5.81
C PRO A 42 -0.98 -23.21 -6.47
N LEU A 43 0.23 -23.66 -6.83
CA LEU A 43 1.26 -22.82 -7.43
C LEU A 43 0.81 -22.16 -8.75
N GLN A 44 -0.17 -22.74 -9.45
CA GLN A 44 -0.77 -22.14 -10.65
C GLN A 44 -1.45 -20.80 -10.36
N LYS A 45 -1.93 -20.56 -9.12
CA LYS A 45 -2.49 -19.27 -8.72
C LYS A 45 -1.43 -18.23 -8.36
N PHE A 46 -0.15 -18.60 -8.32
CA PHE A 46 0.94 -17.70 -7.94
C PHE A 46 1.01 -16.40 -8.79
N PRO A 47 0.99 -16.45 -10.13
CA PRO A 47 1.27 -15.26 -10.96
C PRO A 47 0.28 -14.11 -10.77
N LEU A 48 -0.98 -14.42 -10.44
CA LEU A 48 -2.03 -13.43 -10.22
C LEU A 48 -2.39 -13.30 -8.76
N PHE A 49 -2.81 -14.39 -8.09
CA PHE A 49 -3.39 -14.30 -6.74
C PHE A 49 -2.35 -13.89 -5.68
N ILE A 50 -1.20 -14.55 -5.67
CA ILE A 50 -0.16 -14.28 -4.67
C ILE A 50 0.52 -12.95 -4.99
N MET A 51 0.89 -12.73 -6.25
CA MET A 51 1.46 -11.47 -6.69
C MET A 51 0.55 -10.27 -6.41
N ASN A 52 -0.78 -10.41 -6.52
CA ASN A 52 -1.70 -9.34 -6.14
C ASN A 52 -1.52 -8.91 -4.67
N LYS A 53 -1.31 -9.87 -3.76
CA LYS A 53 -1.02 -9.56 -2.35
C LYS A 53 0.34 -8.88 -2.17
N VAL A 54 1.34 -9.28 -2.95
CA VAL A 54 2.69 -8.69 -2.94
C VAL A 54 2.65 -7.23 -3.41
N TRP A 55 1.98 -6.96 -4.54
CA TRP A 55 1.85 -5.60 -5.08
C TRP A 55 1.07 -4.67 -4.12
N ALA A 56 -0.05 -5.16 -3.58
CA ALA A 56 -0.87 -4.39 -2.64
C ALA A 56 -0.10 -4.03 -1.36
N SER A 57 0.57 -5.03 -0.75
CA SER A 57 1.33 -4.81 0.48
C SER A 57 2.55 -3.91 0.23
N THR A 58 3.31 -4.15 -0.85
CA THR A 58 4.44 -3.29 -1.24
C THR A 58 3.98 -1.84 -1.42
N ALA A 59 2.87 -1.60 -2.13
CA ALA A 59 2.33 -0.25 -2.30
C ALA A 59 2.05 0.42 -0.95
N LEU A 60 1.40 -0.29 -0.02
CA LEU A 60 1.05 0.26 1.28
C LEU A 60 2.28 0.54 2.17
N PHE A 61 3.29 -0.32 2.16
CA PHE A 61 4.55 -0.06 2.85
C PHE A 61 5.25 1.18 2.29
N LEU A 62 5.33 1.30 0.95
CA LEU A 62 5.93 2.46 0.31
C LEU A 62 5.13 3.74 0.58
N PHE A 63 3.80 3.68 0.61
CA PHE A 63 2.94 4.77 1.06
C PHE A 63 3.31 5.20 2.49
N CYS A 64 3.43 4.25 3.42
CA CYS A 64 3.80 4.51 4.80
C CYS A 64 5.16 5.22 4.88
N PHE A 65 6.18 4.71 4.18
CA PHE A 65 7.49 5.36 4.11
C PHE A 65 7.43 6.77 3.51
N ALA A 66 6.64 6.98 2.45
CA ALA A 66 6.44 8.31 1.86
C ALA A 66 5.76 9.27 2.86
N PHE A 67 4.79 8.78 3.63
CA PHE A 67 3.99 9.58 4.54
C PHE A 67 4.79 10.13 5.73
N ILE A 68 5.68 9.31 6.31
CA ILE A 68 6.51 9.70 7.46
C ILE A 68 7.88 10.26 7.08
N SER A 69 8.38 10.02 5.85
CA SER A 69 9.71 10.45 5.47
C SER A 69 9.89 11.97 5.63
N PRO A 70 10.95 12.47 6.28
CA PRO A 70 11.20 13.90 6.35
C PRO A 70 11.75 14.47 5.03
N LYS A 71 12.42 13.64 4.23
CA LYS A 71 13.11 14.06 2.99
C LYS A 71 12.14 14.07 1.80
N LYS A 72 11.98 15.23 1.15
CA LYS A 72 11.13 15.40 -0.06
C LYS A 72 11.48 14.42 -1.18
N ALA A 73 12.77 14.20 -1.45
CA ALA A 73 13.24 13.28 -2.48
C ALA A 73 12.75 11.83 -2.23
N ASN A 74 12.87 11.35 -0.99
CA ASN A 74 12.39 10.03 -0.61
C ASN A 74 10.87 9.92 -0.73
N LYS A 75 10.12 10.94 -0.29
CA LYS A 75 8.65 10.97 -0.43
C LYS A 75 8.23 10.76 -1.88
N LYS A 76 8.91 11.46 -2.80
CA LYS A 76 8.62 11.37 -4.23
C LYS A 76 8.87 9.97 -4.77
N VAL A 77 10.07 9.41 -4.51
CA VAL A 77 10.43 8.08 -5.04
C VAL A 77 9.49 7.01 -4.49
N TYR A 78 9.25 7.00 -3.18
CA TYR A 78 8.31 6.05 -2.56
C TYR A 78 6.88 6.26 -3.04
N GLY A 79 6.42 7.51 -3.18
CA GLY A 79 5.08 7.83 -3.66
C GLY A 79 4.82 7.41 -5.10
N ILE A 80 5.78 7.63 -6.01
CA ILE A 80 5.66 7.19 -7.41
C ILE A 80 5.62 5.67 -7.50
N ILE A 81 6.52 4.97 -6.81
CA ILE A 81 6.57 3.50 -6.87
C ILE A 81 5.35 2.90 -6.17
N CYS A 82 4.90 3.48 -5.06
CA CYS A 82 3.60 3.16 -4.44
C CYS A 82 2.46 3.27 -5.46
N PHE A 83 2.37 4.38 -6.19
CA PHE A 83 1.34 4.58 -7.20
C PHE A 83 1.40 3.51 -8.31
N CYS A 84 2.59 3.19 -8.82
CA CYS A 84 2.77 2.12 -9.81
C CYS A 84 2.35 0.75 -9.27
N CYS A 85 2.75 0.39 -8.05
CA CYS A 85 2.35 -0.86 -7.41
C CYS A 85 0.83 -0.93 -7.20
N SER A 86 0.19 0.19 -6.83
CA SER A 86 -1.27 0.28 -6.71
C SER A 86 -1.98 0.06 -8.05
N ILE A 87 -1.46 0.58 -9.16
CA ILE A 87 -2.00 0.30 -10.50
C ILE A 87 -1.98 -1.20 -10.79
N ILE A 88 -0.84 -1.87 -10.55
CA ILE A 88 -0.71 -3.31 -10.79
C ILE A 88 -1.69 -4.08 -9.90
N HIS A 89 -1.80 -3.71 -8.62
CA HIS A 89 -2.77 -4.28 -7.69
C HIS A 89 -4.23 -4.11 -8.17
N ILE A 90 -4.59 -2.93 -8.68
CA ILE A 90 -5.94 -2.67 -9.21
C ILE A 90 -6.19 -3.58 -10.42
N ILE A 91 -5.28 -3.64 -11.38
CA ILE A 91 -5.41 -4.50 -12.58
C ILE A 91 -5.58 -5.96 -12.17
N PHE A 92 -4.71 -6.46 -11.28
CA PHE A 92 -4.77 -7.85 -10.82
C PHE A 92 -6.06 -8.13 -10.06
N SER A 93 -6.52 -7.19 -9.25
CA SER A 93 -7.78 -7.33 -8.51
C SER A 93 -8.97 -7.35 -9.44
N GLN A 94 -9.00 -6.56 -10.52
CA GLN A 94 -10.05 -6.62 -11.54
C GLN A 94 -10.08 -7.97 -12.27
N ILE A 95 -8.91 -8.49 -12.69
CA ILE A 95 -8.82 -9.80 -13.35
C ILE A 95 -9.32 -10.92 -12.42
N LEU A 96 -9.04 -10.80 -11.12
CA LEU A 96 -9.45 -11.78 -10.11
C LEU A 96 -10.88 -11.56 -9.59
N LEU A 97 -11.57 -10.47 -9.95
CA LEU A 97 -12.86 -10.09 -9.37
C LEU A 97 -13.97 -11.01 -9.90
N SER A 98 -14.13 -12.16 -9.26
CA SER A 98 -15.16 -13.15 -9.59
C SER A 98 -15.63 -13.91 -8.34
N PRO A 99 -16.83 -14.51 -8.36
CA PRO A 99 -17.32 -15.34 -7.25
C PRO A 99 -16.38 -16.49 -6.87
N GLN A 100 -15.65 -17.07 -7.84
CA GLN A 100 -14.73 -18.17 -7.58
C GLN A 100 -13.50 -17.76 -6.77
N ASN A 101 -13.03 -16.51 -6.92
CA ASN A 101 -11.83 -16.01 -6.26
C ASN A 101 -12.13 -15.16 -5.01
N TYR A 102 -13.28 -14.48 -5.00
CA TYR A 102 -13.72 -13.62 -3.92
C TYR A 102 -15.16 -13.93 -3.52
N ASN A 103 -15.47 -15.18 -3.18
CA ASN A 103 -16.83 -15.58 -2.79
C ASN A 103 -17.49 -14.68 -1.73
N LYS A 104 -16.71 -14.18 -0.75
CA LYS A 104 -17.18 -13.22 0.27
C LYS A 104 -17.66 -11.88 -0.30
N PHE A 105 -17.25 -11.55 -1.52
CA PHE A 105 -17.63 -10.30 -2.16
C PHE A 105 -18.99 -10.38 -2.85
N TYR A 106 -19.52 -11.58 -3.02
CA TYR A 106 -20.72 -11.84 -3.80
C TYR A 106 -21.84 -12.45 -2.95
N PHE A 107 -23.06 -12.08 -3.27
CA PHE A 107 -24.28 -12.75 -2.84
C PHE A 107 -25.18 -12.90 -4.07
N GLN A 108 -25.52 -14.13 -4.43
CA GLN A 108 -26.32 -14.43 -5.64
C GLN A 108 -25.74 -13.78 -6.91
N ASP A 109 -24.43 -13.93 -7.12
CA ASP A 109 -23.67 -13.35 -8.25
C ASP A 109 -23.61 -11.81 -8.32
N GLU A 110 -24.22 -11.10 -7.36
CA GLU A 110 -24.11 -9.65 -7.22
C GLU A 110 -23.09 -9.26 -6.15
N LEU A 111 -22.44 -8.10 -6.33
CA LEU A 111 -21.55 -7.55 -5.32
C LEU A 111 -22.35 -7.14 -4.08
N THR A 112 -21.94 -7.64 -2.92
CA THR A 112 -22.52 -7.21 -1.64
C THR A 112 -22.25 -5.73 -1.38
N MET A 113 -23.11 -5.08 -0.59
CA MET A 113 -22.90 -3.68 -0.19
C MET A 113 -21.52 -3.44 0.43
N SER A 114 -21.05 -4.36 1.29
CA SER A 114 -19.71 -4.26 1.90
C SER A 114 -18.60 -4.29 0.85
N SER A 115 -18.76 -5.06 -0.23
CA SER A 115 -17.81 -5.15 -1.33
C SER A 115 -17.81 -3.91 -2.19
N GLN A 116 -18.98 -3.36 -2.50
CA GLN A 116 -19.12 -2.10 -3.22
C GLN A 116 -18.43 -0.96 -2.45
N ILE A 117 -18.65 -0.89 -1.13
CA ILE A 117 -17.97 0.07 -0.25
C ILE A 117 -16.45 -0.18 -0.28
N CYS A 118 -16.00 -1.42 -0.06
CA CYS A 118 -14.57 -1.75 -0.10
C CYS A 118 -13.90 -1.30 -1.40
N LEU A 119 -14.49 -1.62 -2.55
CA LEU A 119 -13.97 -1.25 -3.87
C LEU A 119 -13.95 0.27 -4.06
N SER A 120 -15.02 0.97 -3.65
CA SER A 120 -15.15 2.42 -3.74
C SER A 120 -14.08 3.15 -2.92
N PHE A 121 -13.85 2.71 -1.68
CA PHE A 121 -12.81 3.28 -0.82
C PHE A 121 -11.39 3.00 -1.34
N GLY A 122 -11.16 1.85 -1.99
CA GLY A 122 -9.91 1.59 -2.71
C GLY A 122 -9.68 2.58 -3.84
N LEU A 123 -10.71 2.87 -4.64
CA LEU A 123 -10.66 3.85 -5.72
C LEU A 123 -10.44 5.28 -5.18
N TYR A 124 -11.15 5.68 -4.13
CA TYR A 124 -10.99 7.01 -3.53
C TYR A 124 -9.60 7.23 -2.93
N ALA A 125 -9.03 6.18 -2.31
CA ALA A 125 -7.63 6.21 -1.86
C ALA A 125 -6.67 6.43 -3.03
N PHE A 126 -6.88 5.72 -4.14
CA PHE A 126 -6.04 5.84 -5.33
C PHE A 126 -6.11 7.25 -5.95
N ILE A 127 -7.29 7.84 -6.04
CA ILE A 127 -7.47 9.22 -6.52
C ILE A 127 -6.70 10.22 -5.64
N CYS A 128 -6.67 10.01 -4.33
CA CYS A 128 -5.93 10.87 -3.40
C CYS A 128 -4.40 10.80 -3.56
N PHE A 129 -3.86 9.83 -4.31
CA PHE A 129 -2.43 9.82 -4.63
C PHE A 129 -2.06 10.78 -5.77
N ILE A 130 -3.02 11.14 -6.63
CA ILE A 130 -2.78 11.92 -7.86
C ILE A 130 -2.11 13.27 -7.58
N PRO A 131 -2.56 14.11 -6.63
CA PRO A 131 -1.91 15.41 -6.38
C PRO A 131 -0.42 15.28 -6.05
N SER A 132 -0.05 14.24 -5.31
CA SER A 132 1.33 14.00 -4.87
C SER A 132 2.29 13.66 -6.02
N LEU A 133 1.79 13.21 -7.17
CA LEU A 133 2.60 12.94 -8.37
C LEU A 133 3.12 14.23 -9.02
N PHE A 134 2.39 15.34 -8.87
CA PHE A 134 2.73 16.63 -9.48
C PHE A 134 3.53 17.58 -8.58
N LEU A 135 3.98 17.10 -7.40
CA LEU A 135 4.67 17.91 -6.38
C LEU A 135 6.05 18.46 -6.81
N ASN A 136 6.52 18.20 -8.03
CA ASN A 136 7.78 18.72 -8.56
C ASN A 136 7.62 19.66 -9.77
N ASN A 137 6.40 19.94 -10.21
CA ASN A 137 6.16 20.87 -11.31
C ASN A 137 6.19 22.31 -10.77
N ASN A 138 6.14 23.32 -11.64
CA ASN A 138 6.05 24.74 -11.21
C ASN A 138 4.87 24.99 -10.25
N LEU A 139 3.82 24.15 -10.34
CA LEU A 139 2.68 24.09 -9.40
C LEU A 139 3.08 23.84 -7.93
N SER A 140 4.23 23.20 -7.69
CA SER A 140 4.77 22.94 -6.37
C SER A 140 5.31 24.17 -5.65
N GLN A 141 5.43 25.32 -6.33
CA GLN A 141 5.75 26.59 -5.67
C GLN A 141 4.51 27.16 -4.96
N ASN A 142 3.31 26.74 -5.33
CA ASN A 142 2.05 27.19 -4.73
C ASN A 142 1.80 26.49 -3.38
N GLU A 143 1.69 27.26 -2.29
CA GLU A 143 1.42 26.75 -0.94
C GLU A 143 0.05 26.05 -0.83
N SER A 144 -0.94 26.48 -1.60
CA SER A 144 -2.26 25.81 -1.64
C SER A 144 -2.14 24.39 -2.19
N PHE A 145 -1.33 24.19 -3.24
CA PHE A 145 -1.08 22.88 -3.84
C PHE A 145 -0.29 21.96 -2.90
N LYS A 146 0.72 22.47 -2.20
CA LYS A 146 1.43 21.71 -1.15
C LYS A 146 0.48 21.27 -0.04
N THR A 147 -0.44 22.15 0.36
CA THR A 147 -1.46 21.85 1.37
C THR A 147 -2.42 20.78 0.89
N LEU A 148 -2.89 20.86 -0.36
CA LEU A 148 -3.71 19.84 -1.00
C LEU A 148 -3.01 18.48 -0.97
N CYS A 149 -1.74 18.39 -1.37
CA CYS A 149 -1.00 17.12 -1.37
C CYS A 149 -0.89 16.50 0.03
N LYS A 150 -0.62 17.33 1.06
CA LYS A 150 -0.57 16.89 2.47
C LYS A 150 -1.94 16.39 2.94
N LYS A 151 -3.00 17.16 2.72
CA LYS A 151 -4.37 16.79 3.10
C LYS A 151 -4.82 15.53 2.38
N SER A 152 -4.56 15.45 1.08
CA SER A 152 -4.94 14.32 0.24
C SER A 152 -4.23 13.02 0.68
N SER A 153 -2.95 13.06 1.04
CA SER A 153 -2.27 11.89 1.62
C SER A 153 -2.88 11.44 2.95
N PHE A 154 -3.34 12.38 3.78
CA PHE A 154 -4.02 12.04 5.04
C PHE A 154 -5.39 11.42 4.78
N VAL A 155 -6.17 11.99 3.86
CA VAL A 155 -7.46 11.43 3.43
C VAL A 155 -7.28 10.04 2.79
N ALA A 156 -6.23 9.84 1.99
CA ALA A 156 -5.90 8.54 1.42
C ALA A 156 -5.69 7.48 2.50
N SER A 157 -5.01 7.83 3.60
CA SER A 157 -4.78 6.89 4.72
C SER A 157 -6.10 6.44 5.36
N PHE A 158 -7.07 7.35 5.53
CA PHE A 158 -8.40 7.02 6.02
C PHE A 158 -9.12 6.04 5.08
N PHE A 159 -9.09 6.33 3.77
CA PHE A 159 -9.72 5.45 2.79
C PHE A 159 -9.06 4.07 2.71
N LEU A 160 -7.73 3.99 2.81
CA LEU A 160 -7.00 2.72 2.86
C LEU A 160 -7.35 1.89 4.11
N LEU A 161 -7.53 2.53 5.28
CA LEU A 161 -7.94 1.84 6.50
C LEU A 161 -9.32 1.21 6.34
N ILE A 162 -10.27 1.92 5.73
CA ILE A 162 -11.62 1.42 5.46
C ILE A 162 -11.59 0.30 4.41
N HIS A 163 -10.90 0.53 3.28
CA HIS A 163 -10.72 -0.46 2.21
C HIS A 163 -10.14 -1.79 2.75
N SER A 164 -9.11 -1.72 3.61
CA SER A 164 -8.49 -2.91 4.19
C SER A 164 -9.37 -3.58 5.26
N SER A 165 -10.06 -2.81 6.09
CA SER A 165 -10.85 -3.38 7.20
C SER A 165 -12.16 -4.03 6.74
N ILE A 166 -12.94 -3.39 5.87
CA ILE A 166 -14.26 -3.89 5.48
C ILE A 166 -14.17 -5.28 4.82
N ALA A 167 -13.19 -5.48 3.94
CA ALA A 167 -13.05 -6.76 3.23
C ALA A 167 -12.50 -7.90 4.10
N PHE A 168 -11.71 -7.58 5.14
CA PHE A 168 -10.87 -8.59 5.79
C PHE A 168 -11.07 -8.73 7.31
N TYR A 169 -11.77 -7.80 7.97
CA TYR A 169 -11.99 -7.81 9.42
C TYR A 169 -12.49 -9.16 9.97
N PRO A 170 -13.50 -9.83 9.39
CA PRO A 170 -13.94 -11.13 9.90
C PRO A 170 -12.87 -12.22 9.82
N SER A 171 -11.92 -12.10 8.88
CA SER A 171 -10.83 -13.07 8.69
C SER A 171 -9.64 -12.78 9.61
N TRP A 172 -9.54 -11.57 10.17
CA TRP A 172 -8.46 -11.21 11.09
C TRP A 172 -8.66 -11.83 12.47
N LEU A 173 -9.90 -11.93 12.93
CA LEU A 173 -10.23 -12.42 14.28
C LEU A 173 -10.24 -13.96 14.40
N LYS A 174 -10.31 -14.67 13.27
CA LYS A 174 -10.36 -16.14 13.26
C LYS A 174 -8.95 -16.70 13.13
N ASN A 175 -8.37 -17.12 14.26
CA ASN A 175 -7.03 -17.70 14.30
C ASN A 175 -6.91 -18.95 13.42
N ASP A 176 -7.99 -19.72 13.24
CA ASP A 176 -7.99 -20.90 12.37
C ASP A 176 -7.71 -20.58 10.89
N LEU A 177 -7.86 -19.31 10.48
CA LEU A 177 -7.52 -18.83 9.13
C LEU A 177 -6.06 -18.34 9.01
N TRP A 178 -5.28 -18.42 10.09
CA TRP A 178 -3.87 -18.04 10.15
C TRP A 178 -3.01 -19.24 9.81
N HIS A 179 -2.80 -19.46 8.52
CA HIS A 179 -1.98 -20.56 8.02
C HIS A 179 -0.57 -20.54 8.65
N GLY A 180 -0.23 -21.61 9.39
CA GLY A 180 1.01 -21.73 10.15
C GLY A 180 1.18 -20.66 11.24
N ASN A 181 0.10 -20.25 11.89
CA ASN A 181 0.05 -19.19 12.91
C ASN A 181 0.51 -17.81 12.41
N LEU A 182 0.61 -17.62 11.09
CA LEU A 182 0.97 -16.34 10.49
C LEU A 182 -0.28 -15.48 10.22
N PRO A 183 -0.33 -14.23 10.72
CA PRO A 183 -1.47 -13.36 10.49
C PRO A 183 -1.69 -13.08 8.99
N PRO A 184 -2.93 -12.77 8.55
CA PRO A 184 -3.17 -12.28 7.20
C PRO A 184 -2.29 -11.07 6.89
N ILE A 185 -1.67 -11.02 5.70
CA ILE A 185 -0.81 -9.88 5.32
C ILE A 185 -1.60 -8.55 5.33
N SER A 186 -2.92 -8.59 5.07
CA SER A 186 -3.79 -7.41 5.18
C SER A 186 -3.89 -6.87 6.60
N LEU A 187 -3.83 -7.72 7.63
CA LEU A 187 -3.82 -7.30 9.04
C LEU A 187 -2.50 -6.60 9.37
N ILE A 188 -1.36 -7.17 8.93
CA ILE A 188 -0.04 -6.52 9.10
C ILE A 188 -0.04 -5.14 8.45
N CYS A 189 -0.49 -5.04 7.20
CA CYS A 189 -0.62 -3.78 6.48
C CYS A 189 -1.52 -2.78 7.22
N PHE A 190 -2.68 -3.23 7.71
CA PHE A 190 -3.61 -2.40 8.47
C PHE A 190 -2.95 -1.83 9.74
N CYS A 191 -2.34 -2.69 10.57
CA CYS A 191 -1.68 -2.27 11.81
C CYS A 191 -0.55 -1.27 11.54
N ILE A 192 0.27 -1.50 10.53
CA ILE A 192 1.36 -0.60 10.17
C ILE A 192 0.83 0.77 9.72
N LEU A 193 -0.23 0.78 8.91
CA LEU A 193 -0.87 2.02 8.50
C LEU A 193 -1.43 2.80 9.70
N VAL A 194 -2.09 2.11 10.64
CA VAL A 194 -2.58 2.74 11.89
C VAL A 194 -1.42 3.35 12.67
N ILE A 195 -0.34 2.61 12.91
CA ILE A 195 0.85 3.09 13.63
C ILE A 195 1.42 4.34 12.96
N VAL A 196 1.55 4.31 11.63
CA VAL A 196 2.09 5.42 10.83
C VAL A 196 1.20 6.65 10.88
N VAL A 197 -0.12 6.48 10.84
CA VAL A 197 -1.09 7.58 11.03
C VAL A 197 -0.97 8.18 12.43
N LEU A 198 -0.86 7.35 13.47
CA LEU A 198 -0.68 7.80 14.85
C LEU A 198 0.61 8.60 15.03
N ILE A 199 1.75 8.09 14.51
CA ILE A 199 3.02 8.82 14.50
C ILE A 199 2.85 10.17 13.82
N LYS A 200 2.14 10.22 12.69
CA LYS A 200 1.93 11.46 11.95
C LYS A 200 1.10 12.49 12.72
N LEU A 201 0.07 12.03 13.42
CA LEU A 201 -0.77 12.87 14.28
C LEU A 201 0.05 13.43 15.46
N LEU A 202 0.88 12.61 16.09
CA LEU A 202 1.76 13.04 17.17
C LEU A 202 2.80 14.08 16.70
N GLN A 203 3.39 13.89 15.52
CA GLN A 203 4.30 14.88 14.92
C GLN A 203 3.63 16.22 14.61
N LYS A 204 2.34 16.21 14.26
CA LYS A 204 1.58 17.45 14.00
C LYS A 204 1.38 18.26 15.29
N ASN A 205 1.20 17.58 16.41
CA ASN A 205 0.94 18.21 17.70
C ASN A 205 2.24 18.70 18.38
N ASN A 206 3.40 18.17 17.98
CA ASN A 206 4.73 18.59 18.46
C ASN A 206 5.60 19.10 17.29
N PRO A 207 5.34 20.30 16.74
CA PRO A 207 6.19 20.87 15.70
C PRO A 207 7.55 21.27 16.29
N THR A 208 8.56 20.41 16.08
CA THR A 208 9.98 20.76 16.29
C THR A 208 10.49 21.64 15.17
#